data_AF-R6T0B2-F1
#
_entry.id   AF-R6T0B2-F1
#
_cell.length_a   1.000
_cell.length_b   1.000
_cell.length_c   1.000
_cell.angle_alpha   90.00
_cell.angle_beta   90.00
_cell.angle_gamma   90.00
#
_symmetry.space_group_name_H-M   'P 1'
#
loop_
_entity.id
_entity.type
_entity.pdbx_description
1 polymer ?
#
loop_
_entity_poly.entity_id
_entity_poly.type
_entity_poly.pdbx_seq_one_letter_code
_entity_poly.pdbx_strand_id
1 'polypeptide(L)'
;MKKEKKSRITREEKKELVEQTLKKNPYVRLVDQIRQNKVAFVVYCVMRVIVIGVIIRCAVQHRWESVFVGVLALILFLLPPLVERTFHLTLPTTLEVLVFAFVFCAEILGEIECYYMRFAFWDTMLHTVNGFMFAAFGFCLVDIFNRNKRFRFELSPIFLSIVAFCFSMTIGILWEFFEFSGDALLATDMQKDFIIRQVSTVALDATNSNTPVVIRDIVSTQIQTANGQVITIEGGYLDIGLIDTMKDLFVNFIGAIVFSVIGYFYVRHKGKGKIANQFIPVVHPAGDNPPTDKEKADKENAEGENTGKNQGNAE
;
A
#
# COMPACT_ATOMS: atom_id res chain seq x y z
N MET A 1 -24.32 40.86 -49.23
CA MET A 1 -24.22 39.73 -48.27
C MET A 1 -23.19 38.72 -48.78
N LYS A 2 -21.98 38.70 -48.22
CA LYS A 2 -21.00 37.63 -48.48
C LYS A 2 -21.42 36.39 -47.67
N LYS A 3 -21.71 35.28 -48.35
CA LYS A 3 -21.92 33.98 -47.70
C LYS A 3 -20.57 33.49 -47.16
N GLU A 4 -20.43 33.44 -45.84
CA GLU A 4 -19.31 32.77 -45.19
C GLU A 4 -19.30 31.28 -45.58
N LYS A 5 -18.24 30.85 -46.26
CA LYS A 5 -17.95 29.43 -46.47
C LYS A 5 -17.62 28.85 -45.09
N LYS A 6 -18.55 28.05 -44.52
CA LYS A 6 -18.21 27.16 -43.39
C LYS A 6 -17.05 26.26 -43.82
N SER A 7 -15.88 26.49 -43.24
CA SER A 7 -14.69 25.64 -43.40
C SER A 7 -15.07 24.20 -43.07
N ARG A 8 -14.84 23.29 -44.02
CA ARG A 8 -15.17 21.87 -43.89
C ARG A 8 -13.98 21.21 -43.20
N ILE A 9 -14.10 20.97 -41.89
CA ILE A 9 -13.06 20.35 -41.06
C ILE A 9 -12.55 19.08 -41.76
N THR A 10 -11.24 19.00 -41.96
CA THR A 10 -10.57 17.89 -42.63
C THR A 10 -10.62 16.61 -41.77
N ARG A 11 -10.35 15.47 -42.39
CA ARG A 11 -10.41 14.16 -41.70
C ARG A 11 -9.32 14.03 -40.62
N GLU A 12 -8.20 14.73 -40.79
CA GLU A 12 -7.10 14.79 -39.81
C GLU A 12 -7.43 15.73 -38.65
N GLU A 13 -7.93 16.94 -38.92
CA GLU A 13 -8.40 17.84 -37.86
C GLU A 13 -9.51 17.21 -37.01
N LYS A 14 -10.41 16.42 -37.61
CA LYS A 14 -11.40 15.63 -36.86
C LYS A 14 -10.75 14.57 -35.97
N LYS A 15 -9.70 13.89 -36.44
CA LYS A 15 -8.96 12.92 -35.63
C LYS A 15 -8.27 13.61 -34.46
N GLU A 16 -7.58 14.72 -34.69
CA GLU A 16 -6.93 15.50 -33.64
C GLU A 16 -7.94 16.04 -32.63
N LEU A 17 -9.10 16.54 -33.07
CA LEU A 17 -10.15 17.01 -32.17
C LEU A 17 -10.70 15.88 -31.31
N VAL A 18 -10.92 14.70 -31.89
CA VAL A 18 -11.36 13.50 -31.17
C VAL A 18 -10.29 13.06 -30.19
N GLU A 19 -9.03 13.07 -30.57
CA GLU A 19 -7.90 12.68 -29.71
C GLU A 19 -7.71 13.68 -28.56
N GLN A 20 -7.82 14.98 -28.80
CA GLN A 20 -7.80 16.01 -27.77
C GLN A 20 -9.00 15.91 -26.82
N THR A 21 -10.18 15.55 -27.35
CA THR A 21 -11.40 15.38 -26.55
C THR A 21 -11.33 14.11 -25.70
N LEU A 22 -10.80 13.02 -26.25
CA LEU A 22 -10.52 11.77 -25.55
C LEU A 22 -9.45 11.97 -24.48
N LYS A 23 -8.36 12.70 -24.76
CA LYS A 23 -7.34 13.07 -23.77
C LYS A 23 -7.87 13.95 -22.63
N LYS A 24 -9.00 14.63 -22.82
CA LYS A 24 -9.71 15.35 -21.74
C LYS A 24 -10.62 14.44 -20.91
N ASN A 25 -10.97 13.26 -21.42
CA ASN A 25 -11.80 12.32 -20.68
C ASN A 25 -10.98 11.72 -19.51
N PRO A 26 -11.42 11.91 -18.26
CA PRO A 26 -10.69 11.45 -17.08
C PRO A 26 -10.48 9.93 -17.06
N TYR A 27 -11.36 9.13 -17.69
CA TYR A 27 -11.22 7.68 -17.80
C TYR A 27 -10.18 7.27 -18.84
N VAL A 28 -10.17 7.92 -20.01
CA VAL A 28 -9.22 7.61 -21.08
C VAL A 28 -7.80 7.93 -20.63
N ARG A 29 -7.60 9.06 -19.93
CA ARG A 29 -6.31 9.39 -19.31
C ARG A 29 -5.85 8.37 -18.27
N LEU A 30 -6.77 7.85 -17.46
CA LEU A 30 -6.45 6.83 -16.46
C LEU A 30 -5.99 5.54 -17.14
N VAL A 31 -6.72 5.09 -18.17
CA VAL A 31 -6.34 3.91 -18.95
C VAL A 31 -5.01 4.14 -19.67
N ASP A 32 -4.79 5.32 -20.25
CA ASP A 32 -3.55 5.67 -20.92
C ASP A 32 -2.36 5.73 -19.96
N GLN A 33 -2.55 6.22 -18.72
CA GLN A 33 -1.54 6.21 -17.66
C GLN A 33 -1.18 4.79 -17.23
N ILE A 34 -2.17 3.95 -16.91
CA ILE A 34 -1.92 2.53 -16.55
C ILE A 34 -1.22 1.82 -17.72
N ARG A 35 -1.52 2.19 -18.97
CA ARG A 35 -0.92 1.60 -20.18
C ARG A 35 0.50 2.08 -20.47
N GLN A 36 1.01 3.13 -19.81
CA GLN A 36 2.38 3.61 -20.02
C GLN A 36 3.38 2.54 -19.59
N ASN A 37 3.12 1.88 -18.46
CA ASN A 37 3.95 0.84 -17.88
C ASN A 37 3.40 -0.56 -18.21
N LYS A 38 3.91 -1.14 -19.30
CA LYS A 38 3.37 -2.39 -19.86
C LYS A 38 3.35 -3.55 -18.87
N VAL A 39 4.35 -3.63 -17.98
CA VAL A 39 4.45 -4.71 -16.99
C VAL A 39 3.37 -4.55 -15.92
N ALA A 40 3.27 -3.38 -15.30
CA ALA A 40 2.24 -3.11 -14.31
C ALA A 40 0.82 -3.27 -14.89
N PHE A 41 0.60 -2.83 -16.14
CA PHE A 41 -0.66 -3.03 -16.85
C PHE A 41 -1.02 -4.51 -17.02
N VAL A 42 -0.08 -5.34 -17.46
CA VAL A 42 -0.31 -6.79 -17.64
C VAL A 42 -0.62 -7.45 -16.31
N VAL A 43 0.15 -7.16 -15.26
CA VAL A 43 -0.09 -7.68 -13.90
C VAL A 43 -1.47 -7.28 -13.41
N TYR A 44 -1.83 -6.00 -13.52
CA TYR A 44 -3.14 -5.47 -13.17
C TYR A 44 -4.29 -6.19 -13.91
N CYS A 45 -4.17 -6.38 -15.22
CA CYS A 45 -5.18 -7.07 -16.01
C CYS A 45 -5.34 -8.54 -15.60
N VAL A 46 -4.22 -9.25 -15.42
CA VAL A 46 -4.24 -10.66 -15.00
C VAL A 46 -4.88 -10.80 -13.63
N MET A 47 -4.45 -10.00 -12.64
CA MET A 47 -5.02 -10.02 -11.29
C MET A 47 -6.51 -9.68 -11.31
N ARG A 48 -6.95 -8.68 -12.08
CA ARG A 48 -8.38 -8.34 -12.20
C ARG A 48 -9.20 -9.48 -12.77
N VAL A 49 -8.72 -10.17 -13.81
CA VAL A 49 -9.44 -11.33 -14.38
C VAL A 49 -9.59 -12.44 -13.34
N ILE A 50 -8.53 -12.71 -12.57
CA ILE A 50 -8.57 -13.71 -11.49
C ILE A 50 -9.59 -13.30 -10.42
N VAL A 51 -9.53 -12.07 -9.94
CA VAL A 51 -10.46 -11.55 -8.92
C VAL A 51 -11.91 -11.62 -9.40
N ILE A 52 -12.19 -11.25 -10.65
CA ILE A 52 -13.54 -11.37 -11.23
C ILE A 52 -13.99 -12.83 -11.25
N GLY A 53 -13.12 -13.77 -11.62
CA GLY A 53 -13.41 -15.19 -11.56
C GLY A 53 -13.73 -15.67 -10.13
N VAL A 54 -12.98 -15.20 -9.13
CA VAL A 54 -13.22 -15.48 -7.71
C VAL A 54 -14.57 -14.92 -7.26
N ILE A 55 -14.91 -13.67 -7.62
CA ILE A 55 -16.20 -13.05 -7.30
C ILE A 55 -17.35 -13.88 -7.88
N ILE A 56 -17.26 -14.28 -9.16
CA ILE A 56 -18.29 -15.10 -9.81
C ILE A 56 -18.46 -16.42 -9.07
N ARG A 57 -17.35 -17.11 -8.74
CA ARG A 57 -17.38 -18.35 -7.96
C ARG A 57 -18.05 -18.14 -6.60
N CYS A 58 -17.68 -17.10 -5.85
CA CYS A 58 -18.25 -16.80 -4.54
C CYS A 58 -19.75 -16.46 -4.65
N ALA A 59 -20.17 -15.74 -5.69
CA ALA A 59 -21.58 -15.41 -5.94
C ALA A 59 -22.41 -16.66 -6.23
N VAL A 60 -21.89 -17.60 -7.03
CA VAL A 60 -22.53 -18.90 -7.29
C VAL A 60 -22.65 -19.74 -6.01
N GLN A 61 -21.69 -19.61 -5.09
CA GLN A 61 -21.70 -20.28 -3.79
C GLN A 61 -22.52 -19.53 -2.72
N HIS A 62 -23.17 -18.41 -3.07
CA HIS A 62 -23.90 -17.54 -2.14
C HIS A 62 -23.06 -16.99 -0.98
N ARG A 63 -21.74 -16.86 -1.16
CA ARG A 63 -20.80 -16.27 -0.19
C ARG A 63 -20.73 -14.75 -0.38
N TRP A 64 -21.75 -14.03 0.06
CA TRP A 64 -21.90 -12.59 -0.20
C TRP A 64 -20.83 -11.71 0.46
N GLU A 65 -20.36 -12.09 1.64
CA GLU A 65 -19.23 -11.41 2.31
C GLU A 65 -17.96 -11.47 1.44
N SER A 66 -17.65 -12.66 0.91
CA SER A 66 -16.51 -12.83 0.00
C SER A 66 -16.69 -12.12 -1.34
N VAL A 67 -17.93 -11.95 -1.81
CA VAL A 67 -18.23 -11.10 -2.98
C VAL A 67 -17.93 -9.64 -2.67
N PHE A 68 -18.33 -9.15 -1.50
CA PHE A 68 -18.03 -7.78 -1.07
C PHE A 68 -16.53 -7.52 -0.99
N VAL A 69 -15.77 -8.41 -0.35
CA VAL A 69 -14.30 -8.37 -0.28
C VAL A 69 -13.67 -8.36 -1.68
N GLY A 70 -14.14 -9.22 -2.59
CA GLY A 70 -13.64 -9.23 -3.96
C GLY A 70 -13.91 -7.91 -4.72
N VAL A 71 -15.08 -7.30 -4.52
CA VAL A 71 -15.40 -5.98 -5.10
C VAL A 71 -14.53 -4.89 -4.49
N LEU A 72 -14.29 -4.92 -3.18
CA LEU A 72 -13.37 -4.01 -2.48
C LEU A 72 -11.96 -4.11 -3.07
N ALA A 73 -11.43 -5.32 -3.28
CA ALA A 73 -10.13 -5.54 -3.91
C ALA A 73 -10.03 -4.89 -5.31
N LEU A 74 -11.09 -4.97 -6.13
CA LEU A 74 -11.13 -4.30 -7.44
C LEU A 74 -11.10 -2.78 -7.33
N ILE A 75 -11.72 -2.21 -6.29
CA ILE A 75 -11.66 -0.77 -6.00
C ILE A 75 -10.25 -0.39 -5.53
N LEU A 76 -9.64 -1.17 -4.65
CA LEU A 76 -8.29 -0.93 -4.14
C LEU A 76 -7.22 -1.02 -5.24
N PHE A 77 -7.41 -1.82 -6.28
CA PHE A 77 -6.55 -1.80 -7.48
C PHE A 77 -6.58 -0.47 -8.24
N LEU A 78 -7.49 0.46 -7.95
CA LEU A 78 -7.47 1.80 -8.50
C LEU A 78 -6.56 2.75 -7.71
N LEU A 79 -6.01 2.34 -6.56
CA LEU A 79 -5.20 3.21 -5.70
C LEU A 79 -3.95 3.77 -6.40
N PRO A 80 -3.07 2.98 -7.05
CA PRO A 80 -1.88 3.53 -7.68
C PRO A 80 -2.18 4.65 -8.69
N PRO A 81 -3.07 4.46 -9.70
CA PRO A 81 -3.32 5.51 -10.67
C PRO A 81 -4.12 6.69 -10.07
N LEU A 82 -4.90 6.47 -8.99
CA LEU A 82 -5.52 7.57 -8.24
C LEU A 82 -4.48 8.44 -7.53
N VAL A 83 -3.46 7.82 -6.90
CA VAL A 83 -2.36 8.52 -6.24
C VAL A 83 -1.53 9.30 -7.25
N GLU A 84 -1.10 8.66 -8.35
CA GLU A 84 -0.35 9.31 -9.43
C GLU A 84 -1.07 10.54 -9.96
N ARG A 85 -2.37 10.43 -10.19
CA ARG A 85 -3.19 11.51 -10.70
C ARG A 85 -3.38 12.64 -9.69
N THR A 86 -3.65 12.30 -8.43
CA THR A 86 -3.95 13.27 -7.37
C THR A 86 -2.72 14.10 -7.02
N PHE A 87 -1.55 13.46 -6.99
CA PHE A 87 -0.29 14.10 -6.63
C PHE A 87 0.59 14.47 -7.82
N HIS A 88 0.14 14.24 -9.06
CA HIS A 88 0.88 14.51 -10.30
C HIS A 88 2.29 13.89 -10.30
N LEU A 89 2.39 12.65 -9.82
CA LEU A 89 3.64 11.88 -9.72
C LEU A 89 3.55 10.62 -10.58
N THR A 90 4.71 10.03 -10.91
CA THR A 90 4.77 8.66 -11.46
C THR A 90 5.36 7.71 -10.44
N LEU A 91 4.60 6.66 -10.12
CA LEU A 91 5.08 5.59 -9.26
C LEU A 91 6.06 4.71 -10.05
N PRO A 92 7.11 4.18 -9.41
CA PRO A 92 7.95 3.18 -10.04
C PRO A 92 7.14 1.91 -10.28
N THR A 93 7.43 1.23 -11.39
CA THR A 93 6.77 -0.04 -11.76
C THR A 93 6.79 -1.06 -10.63
N THR A 94 7.90 -1.17 -9.91
CA THR A 94 8.04 -2.09 -8.79
C THR A 94 7.04 -1.77 -7.68
N LEU A 95 6.85 -0.50 -7.34
CA LEU A 95 5.94 -0.08 -6.27
C LEU A 95 4.48 -0.29 -6.69
N GLU A 96 4.10 0.00 -7.93
CA GLU A 96 2.76 -0.30 -8.45
C GLU A 96 2.45 -1.80 -8.38
N VAL A 97 3.35 -2.64 -8.89
CA VAL A 97 3.20 -4.10 -8.89
C VAL A 97 3.12 -4.63 -7.45
N LEU A 98 3.92 -4.07 -6.55
CA LEU A 98 3.91 -4.44 -5.13
C LEU A 98 2.57 -4.09 -4.47
N VAL A 99 1.96 -2.93 -4.78
CA VAL A 99 0.61 -2.59 -4.30
C VAL A 99 -0.44 -3.56 -4.83
N PHE A 100 -0.42 -3.89 -6.12
CA PHE A 100 -1.37 -4.87 -6.67
C PHE A 100 -1.20 -6.25 -6.05
N ALA A 101 0.04 -6.71 -5.88
CA ALA A 101 0.35 -7.98 -5.23
C ALA A 101 -0.09 -7.97 -3.77
N PHE A 102 0.15 -6.88 -3.03
CA PHE A 102 -0.26 -6.75 -1.63
C PHE A 102 -1.79 -6.86 -1.48
N VAL A 103 -2.55 -6.06 -2.25
CA VAL A 103 -4.02 -6.10 -2.22
C VAL A 103 -4.55 -7.49 -2.59
N PHE A 104 -3.95 -8.15 -3.59
CA PHE A 104 -4.34 -9.50 -3.97
C PHE A 104 -4.05 -10.52 -2.83
N CYS A 105 -2.88 -10.43 -2.20
CA CYS A 105 -2.49 -11.33 -1.12
C CYS A 105 -3.34 -11.11 0.15
N ALA A 106 -3.67 -9.87 0.49
CA ALA A 106 -4.49 -9.57 1.67
C ALA A 106 -5.96 -9.98 1.46
N GLU A 107 -6.60 -9.48 0.40
CA GLU A 107 -8.05 -9.63 0.22
C GLU A 107 -8.44 -10.98 -0.38
N ILE A 108 -7.67 -11.50 -1.35
CA ILE A 108 -8.06 -12.71 -2.07
C ILE A 108 -7.50 -13.95 -1.38
N LEU A 109 -6.18 -13.97 -1.19
CA LEU A 109 -5.53 -15.13 -0.57
C LEU A 109 -5.78 -15.14 0.94
N GLY A 110 -5.63 -14.00 1.60
CA GLY A 110 -5.86 -13.82 3.04
C GLY A 110 -7.31 -14.08 3.42
N GLU A 111 -8.22 -13.19 3.03
CA GLU A 111 -9.63 -13.25 3.46
C GLU A 111 -10.42 -14.38 2.78
N ILE A 112 -10.49 -14.40 1.43
CA ILE A 112 -11.39 -15.32 0.72
C ILE A 112 -10.92 -16.78 0.79
N GLU A 113 -9.61 -17.02 0.67
CA GLU A 113 -8.97 -18.35 0.70
C GLU A 113 -8.39 -18.74 2.07
N CYS A 114 -8.61 -17.90 3.07
CA CYS A 114 -8.28 -18.12 4.49
C CYS A 114 -6.79 -18.32 4.77
N TYR A 115 -5.89 -17.64 4.04
CA TYR A 115 -4.45 -17.81 4.26
C TYR A 115 -3.98 -17.28 5.62
N TYR A 116 -4.69 -16.32 6.22
CA TYR A 116 -4.45 -15.87 7.60
C TYR A 116 -4.49 -17.02 8.61
N MET A 117 -5.38 -18.00 8.39
CA MET A 117 -5.51 -19.17 9.27
C MET A 117 -4.62 -20.34 8.84
N ARG A 118 -4.34 -20.45 7.55
CA ARG A 118 -3.62 -21.62 6.98
C ARG A 118 -2.11 -21.51 7.08
N PHE A 119 -1.58 -20.28 7.06
CA PHE A 119 -0.15 -20.04 7.05
C PHE A 119 0.21 -19.06 8.17
N ALA A 120 0.89 -19.56 9.21
CA ALA A 120 1.19 -18.82 10.43
C ALA A 120 1.99 -17.51 10.22
N PHE A 121 2.69 -17.36 9.10
CA PHE A 121 3.49 -16.16 8.79
C PHE A 121 2.79 -15.19 7.83
N TRP A 122 1.61 -15.53 7.31
CA TRP A 122 0.97 -14.77 6.23
C TRP A 122 0.70 -13.33 6.63
N ASP A 123 0.07 -13.20 7.79
CA ASP A 123 -0.27 -11.93 8.41
C ASP A 123 0.99 -11.11 8.72
N THR A 124 1.91 -11.67 9.50
CA THR A 124 3.22 -11.09 9.80
C THR A 124 3.96 -10.58 8.56
N MET A 125 3.95 -11.36 7.48
CA MET A 125 4.59 -10.99 6.21
C MET A 125 3.92 -9.77 5.59
N LEU A 126 2.59 -9.75 5.52
CA LEU A 126 1.84 -8.62 4.97
C LEU A 126 2.11 -7.35 5.77
N HIS A 127 2.00 -7.38 7.10
CA HIS A 127 2.30 -6.21 7.92
C HIS A 127 3.76 -5.75 7.77
N THR A 128 4.73 -6.67 7.65
CA THR A 128 6.12 -6.27 7.37
C THR A 128 6.27 -5.54 6.03
N VAL A 129 5.66 -6.08 4.97
CA VAL A 129 5.68 -5.47 3.62
C VAL A 129 4.95 -4.12 3.64
N ASN A 130 3.85 -4.03 4.37
CA ASN A 130 3.04 -2.82 4.49
C ASN A 130 3.84 -1.68 5.14
N GLY A 131 4.54 -1.96 6.25
CA GLY A 131 5.43 -1.01 6.90
C GLY A 131 6.56 -0.53 5.98
N PHE A 132 7.13 -1.42 5.17
CA PHE A 132 8.14 -1.02 4.18
C PHE A 132 7.55 -0.12 3.09
N MET A 133 6.39 -0.48 2.55
CA MET A 133 5.72 0.25 1.47
C MET A 133 5.26 1.63 1.88
N PHE A 134 4.61 1.76 3.04
CA PHE A 134 4.12 3.07 3.49
C PHE A 134 5.26 3.98 3.92
N ALA A 135 6.38 3.45 4.43
CA ALA A 135 7.59 4.24 4.60
C ALA A 135 8.12 4.75 3.25
N ALA A 136 8.06 3.92 2.20
CA ALA A 136 8.35 4.39 0.84
C ALA A 136 7.44 5.54 0.44
N PHE A 137 6.12 5.37 0.49
CA PHE A 137 5.18 6.44 0.15
C PHE A 137 5.40 7.72 0.98
N GLY A 138 5.63 7.59 2.28
CA GLY A 138 5.90 8.72 3.17
C GLY A 138 7.17 9.48 2.78
N PHE A 139 8.25 8.77 2.48
CA PHE A 139 9.49 9.37 1.96
C PHE A 139 9.24 10.18 0.68
N CYS A 140 8.44 9.62 -0.23
CA CYS A 140 8.13 10.24 -1.52
C CYS A 140 7.30 11.50 -1.36
N LEU A 141 6.31 11.47 -0.48
CA LEU A 141 5.48 12.63 -0.15
C LEU A 141 6.35 13.81 0.33
N VAL A 142 7.32 13.53 1.21
CA VAL A 142 8.20 14.58 1.74
C VAL A 142 9.17 15.09 0.67
N ASP A 143 9.71 14.21 -0.18
CA ASP A 143 10.57 14.61 -1.30
C ASP A 143 9.81 15.50 -2.31
N ILE A 144 8.54 15.19 -2.59
CA ILE A 144 7.64 16.02 -3.42
C ILE A 144 7.52 17.43 -2.82
N PHE A 145 7.20 17.53 -1.52
CA PHE A 145 7.04 18.83 -0.86
C PHE A 145 8.35 19.64 -0.83
N ASN A 146 9.49 18.97 -0.70
CA ASN A 146 10.79 19.63 -0.62
C ASN A 146 11.34 20.11 -1.98
N ARG A 147 10.84 19.57 -3.10
CA ARG A 147 11.25 19.98 -4.46
C ARG A 147 10.56 21.24 -4.97
N ASN A 148 9.52 21.73 -4.27
CA ASN A 148 8.90 23.00 -4.62
C ASN A 148 9.89 24.15 -4.39
N LYS A 149 10.19 24.94 -5.43
CA LYS A 149 11.19 26.03 -5.38
C LYS A 149 10.94 27.07 -4.27
N ARG A 150 9.69 27.16 -3.77
CA ARG A 150 9.27 28.04 -2.65
C ARG A 150 9.58 27.47 -1.25
N PHE A 151 9.84 26.16 -1.15
CA PHE A 151 9.99 25.37 0.07
C PHE A 151 11.24 24.47 0.02
N ARG A 152 12.35 24.94 -0.57
CA ARG A 152 13.64 24.24 -0.46
C ARG A 152 14.12 24.32 0.99
N PHE A 153 13.62 23.46 1.85
CA PHE A 153 14.29 23.16 3.09
C PHE A 153 15.51 22.30 2.72
N GLU A 154 16.69 22.63 3.25
CA GLU A 154 17.79 21.67 3.27
C GLU A 154 17.46 20.59 4.30
N LEU A 155 16.44 19.77 4.03
CA LEU A 155 16.03 18.70 4.91
C LEU A 155 17.16 17.69 4.98
N SER A 156 17.64 17.45 6.20
CA SER A 156 18.67 16.44 6.41
C SER A 156 18.12 15.06 5.98
N PRO A 157 18.97 14.17 5.44
CA PRO A 157 18.59 12.79 5.15
C PRO A 157 17.92 12.08 6.33
N ILE A 158 18.35 12.42 7.55
CA ILE A 158 17.80 11.88 8.80
C ILE A 158 16.35 12.32 8.98
N PHE A 159 16.06 13.62 8.80
CA PHE A 159 14.71 14.14 8.93
C PHE A 159 13.74 13.45 7.96
N LEU A 160 14.12 13.32 6.69
CA LEU A 160 13.30 12.62 5.68
C LEU A 160 12.99 11.17 6.09
N SER A 161 13.98 10.47 6.64
CA SER A 161 13.86 9.08 7.06
C SER A 161 12.95 8.91 8.29
N ILE A 162 13.02 9.86 9.23
CA ILE A 162 12.14 9.89 10.40
C ILE A 162 10.70 10.17 9.97
N VAL A 163 10.46 11.16 9.10
CA VAL A 163 9.10 11.47 8.64
C VAL A 163 8.50 10.30 7.85
N ALA A 164 9.29 9.64 6.99
CA ALA A 164 8.88 8.43 6.28
C ALA A 164 8.46 7.31 7.25
N PHE A 165 9.29 7.08 8.28
CA PHE A 165 9.01 6.10 9.33
C PHE A 165 7.72 6.44 10.09
N CYS A 166 7.57 7.69 10.54
CA CYS A 166 6.38 8.14 11.27
C CYS A 166 5.12 8.04 10.41
N PHE A 167 5.20 8.41 9.14
CA PHE A 167 4.09 8.26 8.20
C PHE A 167 3.65 6.80 8.10
N SER A 168 4.60 5.87 7.96
CA SER A 168 4.30 4.45 7.92
C SER A 168 3.63 3.95 9.19
N MET A 169 4.16 4.29 10.36
CA MET A 169 3.60 3.87 11.64
C MET A 169 2.20 4.42 11.85
N THR A 170 1.93 5.66 11.43
CA THR A 170 0.59 6.24 11.48
C THR A 170 -0.40 5.42 10.66
N ILE A 171 -0.03 4.99 9.44
CA ILE A 171 -0.92 4.15 8.64
C ILE A 171 -1.15 2.78 9.31
N GLY A 172 -0.11 2.18 9.88
CA GLY A 172 -0.25 0.94 10.66
C GLY A 172 -1.26 1.09 11.80
N ILE A 173 -1.15 2.15 12.61
CA ILE A 173 -2.09 2.43 13.71
C ILE A 173 -3.53 2.66 13.19
N LEU A 174 -3.69 3.37 12.08
CA LEU A 174 -5.01 3.58 11.49
C LEU A 174 -5.66 2.26 11.03
N TRP A 175 -4.85 1.29 10.60
CA TRP A 175 -5.32 -0.05 10.29
C TRP A 175 -5.79 -0.78 11.55
N GLU A 176 -5.02 -0.77 12.63
CA GLU A 176 -5.45 -1.37 13.91
C GLU A 176 -6.76 -0.75 14.43
N PHE A 177 -6.95 0.56 14.25
CA PHE A 177 -8.22 1.21 14.60
C PHE A 177 -9.38 0.73 13.74
N PHE A 178 -9.14 0.43 12.48
CA PHE A 178 -10.15 -0.12 11.58
C PHE A 178 -10.54 -1.53 12.02
N GLU A 179 -9.58 -2.40 12.32
CA GLU A 179 -9.83 -3.77 12.78
C GLU A 179 -10.59 -3.80 14.11
N PHE A 180 -10.09 -3.06 15.10
CA PHE A 180 -10.77 -2.91 16.38
C PHE A 180 -12.22 -2.39 16.21
N SER A 181 -12.42 -1.43 15.32
CA SER A 181 -13.76 -0.89 15.04
C SER A 181 -14.67 -1.93 14.38
N GLY A 182 -14.13 -2.77 13.50
CA GLY A 182 -14.85 -3.91 12.93
C GLY A 182 -15.32 -4.85 14.02
N ASP A 183 -14.42 -5.28 14.89
CA ASP A 183 -14.71 -6.28 15.93
C ASP A 183 -15.69 -5.74 16.97
N ALA A 184 -15.53 -4.47 17.36
CA ALA A 184 -16.40 -3.81 18.32
C ALA A 184 -17.82 -3.51 17.78
N LEU A 185 -17.98 -3.23 16.48
CA LEU A 185 -19.25 -2.73 15.92
C LEU A 185 -20.00 -3.75 15.07
N LEU A 186 -19.28 -4.68 14.44
CA LEU A 186 -19.82 -5.59 13.43
C LEU A 186 -19.75 -7.07 13.84
N ALA A 187 -19.26 -7.37 15.05
CA ALA A 187 -19.05 -8.73 15.54
C ALA A 187 -18.18 -9.58 14.59
N THR A 188 -17.19 -8.94 13.99
CA THR A 188 -16.13 -9.60 13.24
C THR A 188 -15.02 -10.08 14.18
N ASP A 189 -14.05 -10.80 13.61
CA ASP A 189 -12.82 -11.24 14.29
C ASP A 189 -11.64 -10.90 13.38
N MET A 190 -11.38 -9.60 13.23
CA MET A 190 -10.29 -9.05 12.43
C MET A 190 -8.98 -9.21 13.20
N GLN A 191 -8.96 -8.84 14.48
CA GLN A 191 -7.80 -8.98 15.37
C GLN A 191 -7.75 -10.38 15.98
N LYS A 192 -6.78 -11.21 15.59
CA LYS A 192 -6.80 -12.65 15.89
C LYS A 192 -6.53 -12.96 17.34
N ASP A 193 -7.27 -13.93 17.86
CA ASP A 193 -7.13 -14.38 19.23
C ASP A 193 -5.86 -15.21 19.48
N PHE A 194 -5.29 -15.04 20.68
CA PHE A 194 -4.16 -15.86 21.17
C PHE A 194 -4.51 -16.60 22.45
N ILE A 195 -4.13 -17.87 22.54
CA ILE A 195 -4.21 -18.61 23.81
C ILE A 195 -2.92 -18.40 24.60
N ILE A 196 -3.03 -17.73 25.76
CA ILE A 196 -1.92 -17.51 26.69
C ILE A 196 -2.13 -18.23 28.01
N ARG A 197 -1.04 -18.65 28.64
CA ARG A 197 -1.07 -19.40 29.91
C ARG A 197 -0.78 -18.56 31.14
N GLN A 198 -0.59 -17.26 30.95
CA GLN A 198 -0.27 -16.33 32.02
C GLN A 198 -0.94 -14.99 31.75
N VAL A 199 -1.61 -14.44 32.77
CA VAL A 199 -2.21 -13.11 32.73
C VAL A 199 -1.66 -12.31 33.90
N SER A 200 -1.37 -11.03 33.67
CA SER A 200 -0.96 -10.08 34.70
C SER A 200 -1.91 -8.90 34.65
N THR A 201 -2.73 -8.70 35.68
CA THR A 201 -3.77 -7.66 35.69
C THR A 201 -3.85 -6.95 37.03
N VAL A 202 -4.01 -5.63 36.98
CA VAL A 202 -4.29 -4.81 38.17
C VAL A 202 -5.77 -4.85 38.55
N ALA A 203 -6.66 -5.32 37.66
CA ALA A 203 -8.10 -5.34 37.92
C ALA A 203 -8.51 -6.31 39.05
N LEU A 204 -7.64 -7.26 39.38
CA LEU A 204 -7.84 -8.20 40.49
C LEU A 204 -7.17 -7.75 41.80
N ASP A 205 -6.53 -6.58 41.80
CA ASP A 205 -5.97 -5.99 43.02
C ASP A 205 -7.09 -5.46 43.91
N ALA A 206 -7.45 -6.23 44.94
CA ALA A 206 -8.46 -5.85 45.92
C ALA A 206 -8.13 -4.56 46.70
N THR A 207 -6.87 -4.12 46.69
CA THR A 207 -6.42 -2.93 47.43
C THR A 207 -6.40 -1.65 46.59
N ASN A 208 -6.63 -1.74 45.27
CA ASN A 208 -6.47 -0.64 44.32
C ASN A 208 -5.10 0.07 44.43
N SER A 209 -4.04 -0.68 44.74
CA SER A 209 -2.66 -0.18 44.88
C SER A 209 -1.88 -0.09 43.58
N ASN A 210 -2.51 -0.46 42.45
CA ASN A 210 -1.87 -0.61 41.14
C ASN A 210 -0.78 -1.70 41.12
N THR A 211 -0.93 -2.73 41.95
CA THR A 211 -0.04 -3.89 41.96
C THR A 211 -0.65 -5.02 41.10
N PRO A 212 0.05 -5.52 40.06
CA PRO A 212 -0.52 -6.56 39.21
C PRO A 212 -0.62 -7.89 39.96
N VAL A 213 -1.80 -8.51 39.90
CA VAL A 213 -1.99 -9.92 40.27
C VAL A 213 -1.64 -10.78 39.07
N VAL A 214 -0.74 -11.74 39.28
CA VAL A 214 -0.25 -12.63 38.22
C VAL A 214 -0.87 -14.01 38.38
N ILE A 215 -1.63 -14.44 37.37
CA ILE A 215 -2.17 -15.79 37.23
C ILE A 215 -1.26 -16.55 36.27
N ARG A 216 -0.72 -17.69 36.70
CA ARG A 216 0.20 -18.54 35.92
C ARG A 216 -0.42 -19.92 35.70
N ASP A 217 0.15 -20.64 34.74
CA ASP A 217 -0.20 -22.04 34.44
C ASP A 217 -1.70 -22.25 34.20
N ILE A 218 -2.32 -21.30 33.50
CA ILE A 218 -3.75 -21.36 33.16
C ILE A 218 -3.98 -22.57 32.25
N VAL A 219 -4.81 -23.50 32.70
CA VAL A 219 -5.16 -24.71 31.94
C VAL A 219 -6.37 -24.47 31.06
N SER A 220 -7.37 -23.74 31.55
CA SER A 220 -8.61 -23.46 30.83
C SER A 220 -9.30 -22.21 31.38
N THR A 221 -10.11 -21.55 30.57
CA THR A 221 -11.06 -20.50 31.02
C THR A 221 -12.49 -20.88 30.66
N GLN A 222 -13.45 -20.40 31.46
CA GLN A 222 -14.88 -20.65 31.22
C GLN A 222 -15.62 -19.33 31.05
N ILE A 223 -16.40 -19.24 29.98
CA ILE A 223 -17.33 -18.15 29.70
C ILE A 223 -18.74 -18.66 30.00
N GLN A 224 -19.41 -18.02 30.95
CA GLN A 224 -20.80 -18.33 31.29
C GLN A 224 -21.69 -17.23 30.76
N THR A 225 -22.65 -17.60 29.91
CA THR A 225 -23.62 -16.68 29.32
C THR A 225 -24.86 -16.55 30.20
N ALA A 226 -25.62 -15.48 30.02
CA ALA A 226 -26.85 -15.23 30.78
C ALA A 226 -27.95 -16.31 30.58
N ASN A 227 -27.91 -17.06 29.48
CA ASN A 227 -28.84 -18.17 29.22
C ASN A 227 -28.38 -19.52 29.83
N GLY A 228 -27.28 -19.52 30.60
CA GLY A 228 -26.74 -20.70 31.27
C GLY A 228 -25.81 -21.57 30.42
N GLN A 229 -25.47 -21.15 29.20
CA GLN A 229 -24.46 -21.83 28.39
C GLN A 229 -23.07 -21.60 28.99
N VAL A 230 -22.27 -22.67 29.09
CA VAL A 230 -20.88 -22.61 29.53
C VAL A 230 -20.00 -23.01 28.36
N ILE A 231 -19.15 -22.08 27.92
CA ILE A 231 -18.15 -22.31 26.88
C ILE A 231 -16.80 -22.42 27.57
N THR A 232 -16.11 -23.55 27.37
CA THR A 232 -14.77 -23.76 27.93
C THR A 232 -13.73 -23.56 26.83
N ILE A 233 -12.76 -22.70 27.11
CA ILE A 233 -11.60 -22.47 26.27
C ILE A 233 -10.45 -23.28 26.88
N GLU A 234 -10.04 -24.31 26.15
CA GLU A 234 -8.99 -25.22 26.57
C GLU A 234 -7.60 -24.64 26.28
N GLY A 235 -6.63 -24.95 27.13
CA GLY A 235 -5.21 -24.65 26.90
C GLY A 235 -4.71 -23.31 27.43
N GLY A 236 -5.59 -22.45 27.94
CA GLY A 236 -5.21 -21.17 28.53
C GLY A 236 -6.35 -20.15 28.63
N TYR A 237 -5.96 -18.88 28.72
CA TYR A 237 -6.80 -17.69 28.59
C TYR A 237 -6.78 -17.19 27.15
N LEU A 238 -7.95 -16.77 26.64
CA LEU A 238 -8.10 -16.20 25.31
C LEU A 238 -7.84 -14.69 25.37
N ASP A 239 -6.70 -14.28 24.84
CA ASP A 239 -6.37 -12.89 24.59
C ASP A 239 -7.05 -12.44 23.29
N ILE A 240 -7.94 -11.45 23.40
CA ILE A 240 -8.73 -10.96 22.27
C ILE A 240 -7.98 -9.80 21.64
N GLY A 241 -7.32 -10.07 20.52
CA GLY A 241 -6.72 -9.08 19.62
C GLY A 241 -5.50 -8.29 20.13
N LEU A 242 -5.21 -8.22 21.44
CA LEU A 242 -4.11 -7.40 21.98
C LEU A 242 -2.75 -7.86 21.47
N ILE A 243 -2.47 -9.17 21.57
CA ILE A 243 -1.20 -9.73 21.12
C ILE A 243 -1.04 -9.58 19.60
N ASP A 244 -2.12 -9.75 18.85
CA ASP A 244 -2.12 -9.59 17.39
C ASP A 244 -1.81 -8.14 17.01
N THR A 245 -2.58 -7.19 17.53
CA THR A 245 -2.37 -5.74 17.36
C THR A 245 -0.91 -5.36 17.58
N MET A 246 -0.35 -5.81 18.71
CA MET A 246 1.02 -5.45 19.07
C MET A 246 2.03 -6.13 18.16
N LYS A 247 1.84 -7.42 17.82
CA LYS A 247 2.68 -8.14 16.85
C LYS A 247 2.70 -7.41 15.50
N ASP A 248 1.56 -6.94 15.05
CA ASP A 248 1.37 -6.33 13.74
C ASP A 248 2.02 -4.96 13.67
N LEU A 249 1.86 -4.15 14.72
CA LEU A 249 2.59 -2.90 14.88
C LEU A 249 4.11 -3.12 14.98
N PHE A 250 4.58 -4.17 15.65
CA PHE A 250 6.02 -4.48 15.73
C PHE A 250 6.61 -4.88 14.38
N VAL A 251 5.93 -5.70 13.60
CA VAL A 251 6.46 -6.14 12.30
C VAL A 251 6.32 -5.03 11.24
N ASN A 252 5.27 -4.21 11.31
CA ASN A 252 5.18 -2.94 10.58
C ASN A 252 6.37 -2.03 10.89
N PHE A 253 6.70 -1.87 12.18
CA PHE A 253 7.84 -1.08 12.64
C PHE A 253 9.17 -1.56 12.04
N ILE A 254 9.39 -2.88 11.99
CA ILE A 254 10.58 -3.46 11.36
C ILE A 254 10.64 -3.09 9.87
N GLY A 255 9.54 -3.29 9.13
CA GLY A 255 9.46 -2.93 7.71
C GLY A 255 9.76 -1.44 7.46
N ALA A 256 9.17 -0.57 8.29
CA ALA A 256 9.34 0.88 8.20
C ALA A 256 10.80 1.31 8.48
N ILE A 257 11.46 0.72 9.48
CA ILE A 257 12.88 0.99 9.75
C ILE A 257 13.75 0.58 8.57
N VAL A 258 13.53 -0.63 8.03
CA VAL A 258 14.32 -1.14 6.90
C VAL A 258 14.25 -0.17 5.73
N PHE A 259 13.05 0.30 5.36
CA PHE A 259 12.92 1.29 4.31
C PHE A 259 13.57 2.62 4.68
N SER A 260 13.33 3.15 5.88
CA SER A 260 13.90 4.44 6.30
C SER A 260 15.43 4.45 6.29
N VAL A 261 16.09 3.33 6.60
CA VAL A 261 17.54 3.18 6.45
C VAL A 261 17.96 3.25 4.98
N ILE A 262 17.22 2.58 4.09
CA ILE A 262 17.47 2.64 2.63
C ILE A 262 17.28 4.08 2.12
N GLY A 263 16.20 4.75 2.53
CA GLY A 263 15.89 6.14 2.19
C GLY A 263 16.97 7.11 2.67
N TYR A 264 17.48 6.93 3.89
CA TYR A 264 18.60 7.70 4.43
C TYR A 264 19.83 7.64 3.51
N PHE A 265 20.26 6.43 3.16
CA PHE A 265 21.44 6.25 2.30
C PHE A 265 21.21 6.74 0.88
N TYR A 266 19.99 6.65 0.36
CA TYR A 266 19.65 7.20 -0.95
C TYR A 266 19.89 8.70 -1.02
N VAL A 267 19.39 9.47 -0.04
CA VAL A 267 19.57 10.93 -0.01
C VAL A 267 21.04 11.28 0.26
N ARG A 268 21.69 10.59 1.20
CA ARG A 268 23.09 10.83 1.55
C ARG A 268 24.04 10.65 0.35
N HIS A 269 23.75 9.70 -0.53
CA HIS A 269 24.54 9.45 -1.75
C HIS A 269 24.01 10.17 -3.00
N LYS A 270 23.14 11.18 -2.84
CA LYS A 270 22.55 11.98 -3.93
C LYS A 270 21.88 11.12 -5.01
N GLY A 271 21.20 10.05 -4.62
CA GLY A 271 20.45 9.18 -5.53
C GLY A 271 21.29 8.16 -6.31
N LYS A 272 22.57 7.97 -5.98
CA LYS A 272 23.40 6.91 -6.57
C LYS A 272 23.12 5.56 -5.88
N GLY A 273 22.08 4.84 -6.31
CA GLY A 273 21.79 3.49 -5.82
C GLY A 273 20.72 2.73 -6.63
N LYS A 274 21.02 1.50 -7.07
CA LYS A 274 20.13 0.70 -7.92
C LYS A 274 18.83 0.27 -7.22
N ILE A 275 18.89 -0.02 -5.91
CA ILE A 275 17.74 -0.54 -5.15
C ILE A 275 16.73 0.57 -4.87
N ALA A 276 17.20 1.72 -4.35
CA ALA A 276 16.31 2.82 -3.98
C ALA A 276 15.56 3.43 -5.17
N ASN A 277 16.17 3.50 -6.36
CA ASN A 277 15.51 3.98 -7.59
C ASN A 277 14.27 3.15 -7.98
N GLN A 278 14.17 1.89 -7.55
CA GLN A 278 13.01 1.04 -7.81
C GLN A 278 11.81 1.38 -6.92
N PHE A 279 12.02 2.10 -5.82
CA PHE A 279 10.98 2.39 -4.83
C PHE A 279 10.67 3.89 -4.71
N ILE A 280 11.42 4.76 -5.40
CA ILE A 280 11.29 6.21 -5.30
C ILE A 280 10.65 6.78 -6.60
N PRO A 281 9.41 7.30 -6.54
CA PRO A 281 8.68 8.00 -7.59
C PRO A 281 9.38 9.24 -8.14
N VAL A 282 9.03 9.58 -9.38
CA VAL A 282 9.52 10.78 -10.06
C VAL A 282 8.37 11.79 -10.20
N VAL A 283 8.62 13.04 -9.79
CA VAL A 283 7.65 14.12 -9.84
C VAL A 283 7.77 14.87 -11.17
N HIS A 284 6.64 15.18 -11.80
CA HIS A 284 6.61 15.99 -13.02
C HIS A 284 6.22 17.44 -12.73
N PRO A 285 6.82 18.44 -13.41
CA PRO A 285 6.35 19.81 -13.34
C PRO A 285 4.88 19.90 -13.77
N ALA A 286 4.10 20.74 -13.08
CA ALA A 286 2.70 20.94 -13.41
C ALA A 286 2.54 21.44 -14.86
N GLY A 287 1.99 20.59 -15.74
CA GLY A 287 1.77 20.90 -17.16
C GLY A 287 2.39 19.91 -18.13
N ASP A 288 3.38 19.12 -17.70
CA ASP A 288 4.00 18.08 -18.52
C ASP A 288 3.30 16.73 -18.31
N ASN A 289 2.96 16.04 -19.39
CA ASN A 289 2.54 14.64 -19.29
C ASN A 289 3.73 13.80 -18.77
N PRO A 290 3.48 12.72 -18.01
CA PRO A 290 4.57 11.84 -17.61
C PRO A 290 5.29 11.31 -18.85
N PRO A 291 6.64 11.30 -18.86
CA PRO A 291 7.44 10.81 -19.97
C PRO A 291 7.19 9.31 -20.13
N THR A 292 6.98 8.90 -21.36
CA THR A 292 6.74 7.51 -21.75
C THR A 292 7.97 6.65 -21.44
N ASP A 293 7.80 5.34 -21.25
CA ASP A 293 8.91 4.41 -21.01
C ASP A 293 9.98 4.45 -22.13
N LYS A 294 9.59 4.83 -23.35
CA LYS A 294 10.53 5.13 -24.44
C LYS A 294 11.41 6.33 -24.13
N GLU A 295 10.82 7.44 -23.69
CA GLU A 295 11.58 8.65 -23.31
C GLU A 295 12.46 8.44 -22.08
N LYS A 296 12.08 7.52 -21.18
CA LYS A 296 12.93 7.11 -20.04
C LYS A 296 14.12 6.26 -20.49
N ALA A 297 13.89 5.26 -21.34
CA ALA A 297 14.95 4.42 -21.91
C ALA A 297 15.93 5.24 -22.78
N ASP A 298 15.43 6.19 -23.55
CA ASP A 298 16.25 7.07 -24.38
C ASP A 298 17.09 8.04 -23.52
N LYS A 299 16.58 8.48 -22.36
CA LYS A 299 17.35 9.28 -21.39
C LYS A 299 18.42 8.47 -20.65
N GLU A 300 18.11 7.26 -20.20
CA GLU A 300 19.10 6.37 -19.58
C GLU A 300 20.22 5.99 -20.56
N ASN A 301 19.88 5.74 -21.82
CA ASN A 301 20.87 5.48 -22.88
C ASN A 301 21.72 6.72 -23.20
N ALA A 302 21.12 7.91 -23.25
CA ALA A 302 21.84 9.16 -23.49
C ALA A 302 22.80 9.52 -22.33
N GLU A 303 22.43 9.27 -21.07
CA GLU A 303 23.30 9.47 -19.91
C GLU A 303 24.41 8.40 -19.81
N GLY A 304 24.14 7.17 -20.27
CA GLY A 304 25.14 6.10 -20.41
C GLY A 304 26.17 6.34 -21.51
N GLU A 305 25.77 6.92 -22.66
CA GLU A 305 26.71 7.27 -23.73
C GLU A 305 27.61 8.48 -23.38
N ASN A 306 27.10 9.43 -22.60
CA ASN A 306 27.87 10.63 -22.24
C ASN A 306 28.93 10.36 -21.15
N THR A 307 28.77 9.28 -20.38
CA THR A 307 29.78 8.81 -19.42
C THR A 307 30.89 7.97 -20.08
N GLY A 308 30.62 7.35 -21.25
CA GLY A 308 31.61 6.62 -22.03
C GLY A 308 32.56 7.49 -22.87
N LYS A 309 32.16 8.70 -23.27
CA LYS A 309 32.99 9.59 -24.09
C LYS A 309 34.01 10.43 -23.31
N ASN A 310 33.92 10.50 -21.98
CA ASN A 310 34.81 11.34 -21.16
C ASN A 310 36.01 10.60 -20.55
N GLN A 311 36.26 9.34 -20.92
CA GLN A 311 37.45 8.57 -20.49
C GLN A 311 38.54 8.47 -21.58
N GLY A 312 38.42 9.18 -22.69
CA GLY A 312 39.31 9.04 -23.85
C GLY A 312 40.33 10.16 -24.11
N ASN A 313 40.54 11.12 -23.20
CA ASN A 313 41.54 12.19 -23.40
C ASN A 313 42.22 12.57 -22.08
N ALA A 314 43.22 11.78 -21.70
CA ALA A 314 44.29 12.18 -20.79
C ALA A 314 45.48 11.24 -21.03
N GLU A 315 46.18 11.45 -22.16
CA GLU A 315 47.62 11.17 -22.25
C GLU A 315 48.40 12.41 -21.80
#